data_AF-A0A1X4N9X6-F1
#
_entry.id   AF-A0A1X4N9X6-F1
#
_cell.length_a   1.000
_cell.length_b   1.000
_cell.length_c   1.000
_cell.angle_alpha   90.00
_cell.angle_beta   90.00
_cell.angle_gamma   90.00
#
_symmetry.space_group_name_H-M   'P 1'
#
loop_
_entity.id
_entity.type
_entity.pdbx_description
1 polymer ?
#
loop_
_entity_poly.entity_id
_entity_poly.type
_entity_poly.pdbx_seq_one_letter_code
_entity_poly.pdbx_strand_id
1 'polypeptide(L)'
;MGPDPSTGTSRADYFTGLGGDDEFFGANGPDAISGGSGNDILRGGAVQDVLRGDTGNDMMFGNETYGDPLDGDTARFAGLSSEYAISGGTEYAVVSGPDGEKDKLFNIEFLRFDDVVLALEDGSHLDGLGSTGDFDAAERVALIYEAALNRDGAIDLPGLNFYIEVTERHDLTDKFLAADMMNSPEFATNFGDPDTLSNEAFLDRIYLNVLDREPDAAGRQFYLDLLNAGRISKSDALADIAISPENTAGSREILMSLYENSEGEWSFVRDDGMAVA
;
A
#
# COMPACT_ATOMS: atom_id res chain seq x y z
N MET A 1 30.23 9.80 12.35
CA MET A 1 30.02 8.34 12.38
C MET A 1 29.69 7.92 10.96
N GLY A 2 30.04 6.71 10.53
CA GLY A 2 29.54 6.19 9.25
C GLY A 2 28.06 5.84 9.38
N PRO A 3 27.33 5.65 8.26
CA PRO A 3 25.98 5.10 8.31
C PRO A 3 26.00 3.74 9.01
N ASP A 4 24.97 3.45 9.81
CA ASP A 4 24.70 2.12 10.37
C ASP A 4 24.51 1.12 9.21
N PRO A 5 24.84 -0.18 9.34
CA PRO A 5 24.26 -1.22 8.49
C PRO A 5 22.75 -0.99 8.27
N SER A 6 22.30 -1.08 7.02
CA SER A 6 20.87 -1.00 6.65
C SER A 6 20.05 -2.24 7.08
N THR A 7 20.65 -3.16 7.83
CA THR A 7 20.03 -4.42 8.24
C THR A 7 20.48 -4.85 9.63
N GLY A 8 19.51 -5.19 10.48
CA GLY A 8 19.69 -5.62 11.85
C GLY A 8 19.83 -7.12 12.02
N THR A 9 19.58 -7.55 13.25
CA THR A 9 19.97 -8.85 13.77
C THR A 9 18.79 -9.53 14.47
N SER A 10 19.07 -10.53 15.30
CA SER A 10 18.06 -11.15 16.18
C SER A 10 18.03 -10.53 17.58
N ARG A 11 18.61 -9.34 17.73
CA ARG A 11 18.70 -8.58 18.98
C ARG A 11 18.19 -7.18 18.71
N ALA A 12 17.88 -6.46 19.79
CA ALA A 12 17.54 -5.06 19.72
C ALA A 12 18.67 -4.24 19.08
N ASP A 13 18.36 -3.64 17.95
CA ASP A 13 19.21 -2.77 17.18
C ASP A 13 18.66 -1.32 17.22
N TYR A 14 19.55 -0.35 17.00
CA TYR A 14 19.23 1.07 17.04
C TYR A 14 19.74 1.71 15.76
N PHE A 15 18.85 1.98 14.82
CA PHE A 15 19.20 2.64 13.56
C PHE A 15 18.97 4.14 13.67
N THR A 16 19.86 4.90 13.07
CA THR A 16 19.70 6.34 12.93
C THR A 16 20.26 6.74 11.58
N GLY A 17 19.35 6.95 10.63
CA GLY A 17 19.67 7.60 9.37
C GLY A 17 20.00 9.07 9.58
N LEU A 18 20.46 9.70 8.51
CA LEU A 18 20.93 11.08 8.57
C LEU A 18 20.09 11.93 7.64
N GLY A 19 20.57 12.18 6.43
CA GLY A 19 19.81 12.90 5.44
C GLY A 19 19.94 12.23 4.09
N GLY A 20 18.92 12.40 3.26
CA GLY A 20 18.68 11.58 2.07
C GLY A 20 17.74 10.43 2.40
N ASP A 21 17.33 9.72 1.36
CA ASP A 21 16.38 8.61 1.47
C ASP A 21 17.14 7.34 1.91
N ASP A 22 16.87 6.89 3.14
CA ASP A 22 17.50 5.74 3.78
C ASP A 22 16.55 4.52 3.80
N GLU A 23 17.10 3.31 3.65
CA GLU A 23 16.35 2.05 3.83
C GLU A 23 16.93 1.27 5.03
N PHE A 24 16.07 0.95 6.01
CA PHE A 24 16.44 0.18 7.20
C PHE A 24 15.53 -1.03 7.41
N PHE A 25 16.14 -2.15 7.80
CA PHE A 25 15.44 -3.39 8.17
C PHE A 25 15.91 -3.91 9.53
N GLY A 26 15.06 -3.93 10.56
CA GLY A 26 15.42 -4.36 11.92
C GLY A 26 15.63 -5.88 12.08
N ALA A 27 14.90 -6.67 11.29
CA ALA A 27 14.95 -8.14 11.25
C ALA A 27 14.15 -8.85 12.36
N ASN A 28 14.76 -9.41 13.42
CA ASN A 28 14.01 -10.25 14.40
C ASN A 28 14.10 -9.75 15.84
N GLY A 29 14.76 -8.62 16.09
CA GLY A 29 14.87 -8.01 17.40
C GLY A 29 13.77 -6.99 17.65
N PRO A 30 13.58 -6.52 18.89
CA PRO A 30 12.81 -5.32 19.15
C PRO A 30 13.67 -4.08 18.87
N ASP A 31 13.43 -3.43 17.75
CA ASP A 31 14.31 -2.45 17.16
C ASP A 31 13.78 -1.02 17.31
N ALA A 32 14.70 -0.05 17.32
CA ALA A 32 14.37 1.37 17.31
C ALA A 32 15.00 2.01 16.07
N ILE A 33 14.17 2.47 15.13
CA ILE A 33 14.59 2.94 13.82
C ILE A 33 14.20 4.41 13.65
N SER A 34 15.18 5.28 13.39
CA SER A 34 14.96 6.67 12.97
C SER A 34 15.46 6.83 11.54
N GLY A 35 14.60 7.29 10.63
CA GLY A 35 14.94 7.59 9.23
C GLY A 35 15.80 8.85 9.12
N GLY A 36 15.31 9.96 9.67
CA GLY A 36 16.04 11.22 9.66
C GLY A 36 15.38 12.19 8.69
N SER A 37 16.16 12.82 7.80
CA SER A 37 15.57 13.72 6.80
C SER A 37 15.61 13.11 5.42
N GLY A 38 14.47 12.93 4.78
CA GLY A 38 14.38 12.23 3.50
C GLY A 38 13.08 11.46 3.45
N ASN A 39 12.83 10.79 2.34
CA ASN A 39 11.71 9.87 2.22
C ASN A 39 12.22 8.46 2.55
N ASP A 40 12.14 8.07 3.81
CA ASP A 40 12.79 6.88 4.33
C ASP A 40 11.88 5.64 4.29
N ILE A 41 12.51 4.47 4.26
CA ILE A 41 11.83 3.17 4.30
C ILE A 41 12.30 2.42 5.53
N LEU A 42 11.40 2.32 6.52
CA LEU A 42 11.70 1.75 7.82
C LEU A 42 10.90 0.46 7.98
N ARG A 43 11.59 -0.67 8.10
CA ARG A 43 10.98 -1.98 8.33
C ARG A 43 11.40 -2.47 9.71
N GLY A 44 10.46 -2.54 10.64
CA GLY A 44 10.70 -3.05 11.99
C GLY A 44 11.19 -4.49 11.96
N GLY A 45 10.42 -5.37 11.31
CA GLY A 45 10.75 -6.78 11.22
C GLY A 45 9.79 -7.61 12.05
N ALA A 46 10.29 -8.48 12.91
CA ALA A 46 9.49 -9.29 13.81
C ALA A 46 9.65 -8.78 15.25
N VAL A 47 8.63 -9.03 16.09
CA VAL A 47 8.52 -8.49 17.45
C VAL A 47 8.11 -7.01 17.40
N GLN A 48 7.98 -6.37 18.56
CA GLN A 48 7.62 -4.96 18.71
C GLN A 48 8.79 -4.04 18.38
N ASP A 49 8.55 -3.11 17.47
CA ASP A 49 9.48 -2.13 16.98
C ASP A 49 8.98 -0.70 17.22
N VAL A 50 9.92 0.25 17.28
CA VAL A 50 9.63 1.68 17.32
C VAL A 50 10.21 2.34 16.10
N LEU A 51 9.34 2.83 15.22
CA LEU A 51 9.72 3.46 13.96
C LEU A 51 9.47 4.96 14.03
N ARG A 52 10.38 5.74 13.46
CA ARG A 52 10.27 7.19 13.35
C ARG A 52 10.83 7.63 12.00
N GLY A 53 9.95 8.03 11.10
CA GLY A 53 10.31 8.60 9.81
C GLY A 53 11.16 9.87 9.94
N ASP A 54 10.74 10.76 10.86
CA ASP A 54 11.28 12.11 11.08
C ASP A 54 10.74 13.14 10.08
N THR A 55 11.51 13.63 9.12
CA THR A 55 11.02 14.66 8.17
C THR A 55 11.08 14.13 6.76
N GLY A 56 9.99 14.30 6.01
CA GLY A 56 9.81 13.76 4.68
C GLY A 56 8.59 12.86 4.66
N ASN A 57 8.34 12.23 3.53
CA ASN A 57 7.22 11.32 3.35
C ASN A 57 7.74 9.89 3.50
N ASP A 58 7.55 9.31 4.67
CA ASP A 58 8.17 8.05 5.06
C ASP A 58 7.24 6.86 4.89
N MET A 59 7.82 5.68 4.63
CA MET A 59 7.12 4.40 4.69
C MET A 59 7.60 3.59 5.88
N MET A 60 6.68 3.28 6.79
CA MET A 60 6.96 2.50 8.00
C MET A 60 6.17 1.20 7.97
N PHE A 61 6.91 0.09 8.02
CA PHE A 61 6.37 -1.27 8.01
C PHE A 61 6.61 -1.91 9.37
N GLY A 62 5.53 -2.16 10.10
CA GLY A 62 5.52 -3.09 11.21
C GLY A 62 5.50 -4.55 10.74
N ASN A 63 5.29 -5.43 11.69
CA ASN A 63 5.38 -6.87 11.54
C ASN A 63 4.08 -7.48 10.96
N GLU A 64 4.17 -8.73 10.51
CA GLU A 64 2.99 -9.58 10.28
C GLU A 64 2.65 -10.32 11.57
N THR A 65 1.93 -9.63 12.46
CA THR A 65 1.09 -10.12 13.57
C THR A 65 1.56 -11.36 14.35
N TYR A 66 1.96 -11.20 15.61
CA TYR A 66 1.97 -12.28 16.61
C TYR A 66 0.83 -12.15 17.63
N GLY A 67 -0.43 -12.23 17.18
CA GLY A 67 -1.59 -12.71 17.96
C GLY A 67 -1.93 -12.10 19.33
N ASP A 68 -1.18 -11.12 19.83
CA ASP A 68 -1.42 -10.38 21.07
C ASP A 68 -1.60 -8.89 20.73
N PRO A 69 -2.80 -8.31 20.91
CA PRO A 69 -3.08 -6.89 20.66
C PRO A 69 -2.26 -5.90 21.53
N LEU A 70 -1.50 -6.40 22.51
CA LEU A 70 -0.59 -5.60 23.33
C LEU A 70 0.87 -5.65 22.86
N ASP A 71 1.19 -6.51 21.88
CA ASP A 71 2.50 -6.63 21.22
C ASP A 71 2.49 -6.01 19.82
N GLY A 72 2.24 -4.70 19.76
CA GLY A 72 2.17 -3.95 18.50
C GLY A 72 3.34 -3.00 18.28
N ASP A 73 3.61 -2.71 17.02
CA ASP A 73 4.59 -1.76 16.56
C ASP A 73 4.11 -0.33 16.78
N THR A 74 5.07 0.57 17.01
CA THR A 74 4.77 1.97 17.29
C THR A 74 5.44 2.87 16.27
N ALA A 75 4.64 3.61 15.50
CA ALA A 75 5.13 4.78 14.76
C ALA A 75 5.13 6.01 15.68
N ARG A 76 6.26 6.72 15.73
CA ARG A 76 6.45 7.87 16.62
C ARG A 76 6.56 9.16 15.81
N PHE A 77 5.75 10.14 16.20
CA PHE A 77 5.70 11.47 15.62
C PHE A 77 6.08 12.51 16.69
N ALA A 78 6.73 13.58 16.28
CA ALA A 78 7.06 14.69 17.18
C ALA A 78 5.91 15.68 17.23
N GLY A 79 5.61 16.28 18.38
CA GLY A 79 4.50 17.22 18.50
C GLY A 79 3.19 16.59 18.97
N LEU A 80 2.12 17.38 18.91
CA LEU A 80 0.82 17.02 19.50
C LEU A 80 -0.04 16.27 18.48
N SER A 81 -0.84 15.30 18.92
CA SER A 81 -1.70 14.55 17.99
C SER A 81 -2.71 15.44 17.25
N SER A 82 -3.05 16.62 17.79
CA SER A 82 -3.93 17.59 17.13
C SER A 82 -3.31 18.30 15.93
N GLU A 83 -2.00 18.18 15.72
CA GLU A 83 -1.27 18.75 14.59
C GLU A 83 -1.29 17.83 13.36
N TYR A 84 -1.72 16.58 13.54
CA TYR A 84 -1.73 15.55 12.53
C TYR A 84 -3.16 15.18 12.11
N ALA A 85 -3.33 14.85 10.84
CA ALA A 85 -4.52 14.18 10.33
C ALA A 85 -4.17 12.70 10.11
N ILE A 86 -5.00 11.81 10.65
CA ILE A 86 -4.81 10.36 10.55
C ILE A 86 -6.00 9.79 9.77
N SER A 87 -5.72 9.02 8.73
CA SER A 87 -6.71 8.18 8.04
C SER A 87 -6.24 6.74 8.00
N GLY A 88 -7.17 5.79 7.92
CA GLY A 88 -6.86 4.36 7.97
C GLY A 88 -6.81 3.77 9.38
N GLY A 89 -6.11 2.65 9.51
CA GLY A 89 -5.99 1.89 10.74
C GLY A 89 -4.84 0.87 10.65
N THR A 90 -4.90 -0.21 11.43
CA THR A 90 -3.71 -1.04 11.70
C THR A 90 -3.04 -1.63 10.45
N GLU A 91 -3.81 -2.10 9.48
CA GLU A 91 -3.26 -2.68 8.24
C GLU A 91 -2.58 -1.63 7.35
N TYR A 92 -3.21 -0.45 7.25
CA TYR A 92 -2.72 0.68 6.48
C TYR A 92 -3.29 1.98 7.04
N ALA A 93 -2.40 2.92 7.36
CA ALA A 93 -2.75 4.26 7.79
C ALA A 93 -1.87 5.30 7.09
N VAL A 94 -2.44 6.48 6.87
CA VAL A 94 -1.73 7.67 6.43
C VAL A 94 -1.77 8.68 7.55
N VAL A 95 -0.59 9.17 7.95
CA VAL A 95 -0.45 10.24 8.94
C VAL A 95 0.10 11.46 8.22
N SER A 96 -0.76 12.47 8.04
CA SER A 96 -0.38 13.74 7.43
C SER A 96 -0.04 14.74 8.51
N GLY A 97 1.15 15.31 8.46
CA GLY A 97 1.61 16.25 9.46
C GLY A 97 1.55 17.73 9.04
N PRO A 98 2.02 18.63 9.91
CA PRO A 98 1.79 20.07 9.79
C PRO A 98 2.56 20.74 8.65
N ASP A 99 3.63 20.13 8.13
CA ASP A 99 4.39 20.60 6.97
C ASP A 99 3.86 20.05 5.63
N GLY A 100 2.82 19.22 5.68
CA GLY A 100 2.16 18.64 4.51
C GLY A 100 2.77 17.30 4.10
N GLU A 101 3.74 16.82 4.88
CA GLU A 101 4.29 15.49 4.80
C GLU A 101 3.22 14.43 5.07
N LYS A 102 3.38 13.28 4.44
CA LYS A 102 2.46 12.14 4.52
C LYS A 102 3.24 10.85 4.74
N ASP A 103 3.19 10.37 5.97
CA ASP A 103 3.78 9.09 6.33
C ASP A 103 2.77 7.97 6.13
N LYS A 104 3.24 6.87 5.52
CA LYS A 104 2.45 5.68 5.23
C LYS A 104 2.87 4.56 6.15
N LEU A 105 1.91 4.05 6.89
CA LEU A 105 2.11 3.05 7.92
C LEU A 105 1.44 1.77 7.50
N PHE A 106 2.16 0.65 7.58
CA PHE A 106 1.67 -0.67 7.27
C PHE A 106 1.86 -1.56 8.47
N ASN A 107 0.78 -2.23 8.91
CA ASN A 107 0.78 -3.09 10.10
C ASN A 107 1.37 -2.37 11.33
N ILE A 108 0.88 -1.17 11.63
CA ILE A 108 1.27 -0.41 12.82
C ILE A 108 0.07 -0.34 13.75
N GLU A 109 0.24 -0.76 15.00
CA GLU A 109 -0.84 -0.76 15.98
C GLU A 109 -0.95 0.56 16.74
N PHE A 110 0.17 1.24 16.97
CA PHE A 110 0.21 2.41 17.84
C PHE A 110 0.85 3.62 17.17
N LEU A 111 0.19 4.77 17.31
CA LEU A 111 0.78 6.08 17.01
C LEU A 111 1.13 6.76 18.33
N ARG A 112 2.39 7.17 18.45
CA ARG A 112 2.87 7.89 19.62
C ARG A 112 3.20 9.34 19.28
N PHE A 113 2.45 10.24 19.88
CA PHE A 113 2.68 11.68 19.91
C PHE A 113 3.23 12.12 21.28
N ASP A 114 3.54 13.41 21.43
CA ASP A 114 4.05 13.94 22.70
C ASP A 114 2.98 14.01 23.81
N ASP A 115 1.71 14.10 23.43
CA ASP A 115 0.56 14.22 24.35
C ASP A 115 -0.23 12.92 24.55
N VAL A 116 -0.21 12.00 23.58
CA VAL A 116 -1.01 10.76 23.62
C VAL A 116 -0.37 9.62 22.84
N VAL A 117 -0.71 8.39 23.25
CA VAL A 117 -0.54 7.19 22.42
C VAL A 117 -1.94 6.79 21.94
N LEU A 118 -2.13 6.78 20.62
CA LEU A 118 -3.35 6.33 19.98
C LEU A 118 -3.16 4.89 19.54
N ALA A 119 -4.11 4.02 19.86
CA ALA A 119 -4.23 2.73 19.19
C ALA A 119 -4.99 2.97 17.88
N LEU A 120 -4.44 2.49 16.78
CA LEU A 120 -5.17 2.43 15.52
C LEU A 120 -6.29 1.40 15.63
N GLU A 121 -7.43 1.69 15.01
CA GLU A 121 -8.55 0.73 14.97
C GLU A 121 -8.17 -0.46 14.08
N ASP A 122 -8.69 -1.65 14.41
CA ASP A 122 -8.49 -2.84 13.59
C ASP A 122 -9.02 -2.61 12.18
N GLY A 123 -8.20 -2.95 11.18
CA GLY A 123 -8.51 -2.78 9.76
C GLY A 123 -7.94 -1.49 9.20
N SER A 124 -7.85 -1.40 7.87
CA SER A 124 -7.60 -0.14 7.17
C SER A 124 -8.93 0.58 6.89
N HIS A 125 -8.91 1.83 6.42
CA HIS A 125 -10.12 2.54 5.95
C HIS A 125 -10.83 1.84 4.74
N LEU A 126 -10.36 0.65 4.36
CA LEU A 126 -10.89 -0.23 3.33
C LEU A 126 -11.93 -1.24 3.85
N ASP A 127 -12.22 -1.26 5.15
CA ASP A 127 -13.27 -2.10 5.77
C ASP A 127 -14.71 -1.57 5.55
N GLY A 128 -14.86 -0.47 4.81
CA GLY A 128 -16.14 0.12 4.41
C GLY A 128 -16.57 1.36 5.21
N LEU A 129 -15.69 1.95 6.03
CA LEU A 129 -15.93 3.24 6.68
C LEU A 129 -15.06 4.39 6.16
N GLY A 130 -14.21 4.15 5.14
CA GLY A 130 -13.32 5.13 4.52
C GLY A 130 -13.57 5.47 3.07
N SER A 131 -13.15 6.67 2.69
CA SER A 131 -13.30 7.22 1.34
C SER A 131 -12.12 6.80 0.47
N THR A 132 -12.35 6.51 -0.80
CA THR A 132 -11.32 6.23 -1.82
C THR A 132 -10.35 7.40 -2.09
N GLY A 133 -10.41 8.47 -1.28
CA GLY A 133 -9.58 9.67 -1.36
C GLY A 133 -8.34 9.64 -0.46
N ASP A 134 -8.13 8.54 0.29
CA ASP A 134 -6.92 8.35 1.13
C ASP A 134 -5.75 7.71 0.37
N PHE A 135 -6.01 7.15 -0.81
CA PHE A 135 -4.96 6.77 -1.76
C PHE A 135 -4.71 7.93 -2.72
N ASP A 136 -3.44 8.16 -3.06
CA ASP A 136 -3.15 8.93 -4.26
C ASP A 136 -3.63 8.12 -5.49
N ALA A 137 -4.18 8.79 -6.50
CA ALA A 137 -4.77 8.15 -7.68
C ALA A 137 -3.79 7.14 -8.32
N ALA A 138 -2.50 7.47 -8.26
CA ALA A 138 -1.40 6.62 -8.69
C ALA A 138 -1.37 5.24 -8.04
N GLU A 139 -1.59 5.15 -6.73
CA GLU A 139 -1.53 3.89 -5.98
C GLU A 139 -2.69 2.98 -6.35
N ARG A 140 -3.91 3.53 -6.39
CA ARG A 140 -5.11 2.80 -6.82
C ARG A 140 -4.95 2.28 -8.23
N VAL A 141 -4.49 3.14 -9.13
CA VAL A 141 -4.24 2.77 -10.53
C VAL A 141 -3.19 1.67 -10.61
N ALA A 142 -2.10 1.74 -9.85
CA ALA A 142 -1.06 0.72 -9.82
C ALA A 142 -1.54 -0.64 -9.33
N LEU A 143 -2.32 -0.68 -8.25
CA LEU A 143 -2.88 -1.92 -7.72
C LEU A 143 -3.81 -2.59 -8.74
N ILE A 144 -4.68 -1.80 -9.39
CA ILE A 144 -5.57 -2.30 -10.45
C ILE A 144 -4.77 -2.74 -11.67
N TYR A 145 -3.73 -1.99 -12.05
CA TYR A 145 -2.84 -2.28 -13.17
C TYR A 145 -2.15 -3.62 -13.00
N GLU A 146 -1.58 -3.87 -11.84
CA GLU A 146 -0.91 -5.14 -11.53
C GLU A 146 -1.92 -6.29 -11.46
N ALA A 147 -3.04 -6.07 -10.77
CA ALA A 147 -4.09 -7.07 -10.63
C ALA A 147 -4.68 -7.50 -11.99
N ALA A 148 -4.79 -6.57 -12.93
CA ALA A 148 -5.36 -6.81 -14.25
C ALA A 148 -4.34 -7.35 -15.26
N LEU A 149 -3.05 -7.10 -15.09
CA LEU A 149 -2.05 -7.43 -16.11
C LEU A 149 -1.06 -8.51 -15.68
N ASN A 150 -0.94 -8.85 -14.39
CA ASN A 150 0.01 -9.85 -13.86
C ASN A 150 1.43 -9.62 -14.35
N ARG A 151 2.03 -8.48 -13.98
CA ARG A 151 3.39 -8.18 -14.43
C ARG A 151 4.45 -8.68 -13.47
N ASP A 152 4.07 -9.27 -12.34
CA ASP A 152 4.96 -9.79 -11.32
C ASP A 152 5.98 -8.73 -10.90
N GLY A 153 5.50 -7.49 -10.73
CA GLY A 153 6.31 -6.31 -10.44
C GLY A 153 7.07 -5.69 -11.62
N ALA A 154 7.02 -6.28 -12.82
CA ALA A 154 7.61 -5.71 -14.04
C ALA A 154 6.71 -4.64 -14.69
N ILE A 155 6.51 -3.53 -13.99
CA ILE A 155 5.57 -2.48 -14.42
C ILE A 155 6.08 -1.73 -15.66
N ASP A 156 5.24 -1.68 -16.70
CA ASP A 156 5.38 -0.75 -17.82
C ASP A 156 5.02 0.67 -17.34
N LEU A 157 6.02 1.40 -16.85
CA LEU A 157 5.86 2.77 -16.32
C LEU A 157 5.15 3.71 -17.32
N PRO A 158 5.46 3.72 -18.63
CA PRO A 158 4.70 4.51 -19.60
C PRO A 158 3.20 4.21 -19.62
N GLY A 159 2.82 2.93 -19.61
CA GLY A 159 1.43 2.50 -19.61
C GLY A 159 0.73 2.82 -18.29
N LEU A 160 1.41 2.62 -17.17
CA LEU A 160 0.89 2.99 -15.85
C LEU A 160 0.66 4.51 -15.77
N ASN A 161 1.66 5.32 -16.14
CA ASN A 161 1.56 6.78 -16.11
C ASN A 161 0.41 7.32 -16.96
N PHE A 162 0.14 6.69 -18.11
CA PHE A 162 -1.04 7.02 -18.91
C PHE A 162 -2.32 6.86 -18.10
N TYR A 163 -2.50 5.73 -17.42
CA TYR A 163 -3.70 5.45 -16.62
C TYR A 163 -3.82 6.37 -15.39
N ILE A 164 -2.71 6.73 -14.77
CA ILE A 164 -2.65 7.70 -13.67
C ILE A 164 -3.13 9.06 -14.18
N GLU A 165 -2.54 9.56 -15.27
CA GLU A 165 -2.85 10.86 -15.86
C GLU A 165 -4.33 10.99 -16.25
N VAL A 166 -4.89 9.97 -16.90
CA VAL A 166 -6.30 10.02 -17.30
C VAL A 166 -7.23 9.90 -16.09
N THR A 167 -6.85 9.17 -15.05
CA THR A 167 -7.64 9.05 -13.82
C THR A 167 -7.69 10.38 -13.08
N GLU A 168 -6.54 11.03 -12.89
CA GLU A 168 -6.45 12.33 -12.22
C GLU A 168 -7.16 13.45 -12.97
N ARG A 169 -7.08 13.46 -14.32
CA ARG A 169 -7.71 14.51 -15.14
C ARG A 169 -9.21 14.33 -15.33
N HIS A 170 -9.69 13.09 -15.32
CA HIS A 170 -11.06 12.77 -15.71
C HIS A 170 -11.89 12.08 -14.63
N ASP A 171 -11.34 11.89 -13.44
CA ASP A 171 -12.02 11.26 -12.30
C ASP A 171 -12.60 9.89 -12.68
N LEU A 172 -11.79 9.08 -13.37
CA LEU A 172 -12.20 7.75 -13.83
C LEU A 172 -12.42 6.83 -12.63
N THR A 173 -13.53 6.10 -12.64
CA THR A 173 -13.81 5.10 -11.60
C THR A 173 -12.90 3.89 -11.75
N ASP A 174 -12.55 3.24 -10.63
CA ASP A 174 -11.76 2.00 -10.61
C ASP A 174 -12.39 0.89 -11.47
N LYS A 175 -13.72 0.79 -11.46
CA LYS A 175 -14.48 -0.11 -12.35
C LYS A 175 -14.15 0.11 -13.82
N PHE A 176 -14.09 1.37 -14.25
CA PHE A 176 -13.85 1.73 -15.65
C PHE A 176 -12.42 1.35 -16.04
N LEU A 177 -11.47 1.65 -15.16
CA LEU A 177 -10.07 1.30 -15.32
C LEU A 177 -9.88 -0.21 -15.47
N ALA A 178 -10.44 -0.98 -14.53
CA ALA A 178 -10.45 -2.43 -14.56
C ALA A 178 -11.11 -2.98 -15.84
N ALA A 179 -12.25 -2.41 -16.26
CA ALA A 179 -12.93 -2.84 -17.48
C ALA A 179 -12.08 -2.59 -18.75
N ASP A 180 -11.37 -1.46 -18.82
CA ASP A 180 -10.50 -1.14 -19.96
C ASP A 180 -9.33 -2.12 -20.05
N MET A 181 -8.66 -2.38 -18.93
CA MET A 181 -7.55 -3.34 -18.84
C MET A 181 -8.00 -4.77 -19.14
N MET A 182 -9.19 -5.17 -18.67
CA MET A 182 -9.78 -6.48 -18.95
C MET A 182 -10.07 -6.73 -20.42
N ASN A 183 -10.29 -5.67 -21.21
CA ASN A 183 -10.48 -5.76 -22.66
C ASN A 183 -9.15 -5.88 -23.44
N SER A 184 -8.01 -5.82 -22.76
CA SER A 184 -6.70 -5.91 -23.41
C SER A 184 -6.37 -7.34 -23.86
N PRO A 185 -5.61 -7.50 -24.97
CA PRO A 185 -5.06 -8.80 -25.36
C PRO A 185 -4.16 -9.43 -24.30
N GLU A 186 -3.51 -8.61 -23.48
CA GLU A 186 -2.64 -9.04 -22.39
C GLU A 186 -3.46 -9.70 -21.27
N PHE A 187 -4.54 -9.06 -20.82
CA PHE A 187 -5.48 -9.67 -19.88
C PHE A 187 -5.98 -11.02 -20.41
N ALA A 188 -6.42 -11.07 -21.67
CA ALA A 188 -6.92 -12.31 -22.27
C ALA A 188 -5.83 -13.41 -22.34
N THR A 189 -4.56 -13.04 -22.48
CA THR A 189 -3.43 -13.98 -22.50
C THR A 189 -3.17 -14.55 -21.12
N ASN A 190 -3.19 -13.71 -20.08
CA ASN A 190 -2.85 -14.09 -18.72
C ASN A 190 -4.03 -14.75 -17.99
N PHE A 191 -5.24 -14.26 -18.25
CA PHE A 191 -6.44 -14.59 -17.49
C PHE A 191 -7.56 -15.17 -18.32
N GLY A 192 -7.43 -15.26 -19.63
CA GLY A 192 -8.51 -15.71 -20.53
C GLY A 192 -9.55 -14.62 -20.82
N ASP A 193 -10.43 -14.90 -21.77
CA ASP A 193 -11.47 -13.95 -22.19
C ASP A 193 -12.53 -13.77 -21.09
N PRO A 194 -12.65 -12.56 -20.51
CA PRO A 194 -13.57 -12.31 -19.39
C PRO A 194 -15.03 -12.50 -19.76
N ASP A 195 -15.43 -12.40 -21.04
CA ASP A 195 -16.81 -12.61 -21.46
C ASP A 195 -17.19 -14.10 -21.52
N THR A 196 -16.21 -14.98 -21.67
CA THR A 196 -16.43 -16.42 -21.82
C THR A 196 -16.16 -17.22 -20.54
N LEU A 197 -15.38 -16.66 -19.61
CA LEU A 197 -15.09 -17.30 -18.33
C LEU A 197 -16.35 -17.38 -17.46
N SER A 198 -16.48 -18.46 -16.69
CA SER A 198 -17.45 -18.46 -15.59
C SER A 198 -17.02 -17.49 -14.49
N ASN A 199 -17.95 -17.08 -13.62
CA ASN A 199 -17.62 -16.19 -12.51
C ASN A 199 -16.63 -16.86 -11.55
N GLU A 200 -16.77 -18.17 -11.32
CA GLU A 200 -15.84 -18.96 -10.51
C GLU A 200 -14.44 -18.97 -11.11
N ALA A 201 -14.32 -19.30 -12.40
CA ALA A 201 -13.02 -19.38 -13.08
C ALA A 201 -12.34 -18.01 -13.18
N PHE A 202 -13.12 -16.94 -13.31
CA PHE A 202 -12.61 -15.58 -13.24
C PHE A 202 -12.04 -15.27 -11.86
N LEU A 203 -12.82 -15.48 -10.80
CA LEU A 203 -12.37 -15.20 -9.43
C LEU A 203 -11.14 -16.02 -9.04
N ASP A 204 -11.08 -17.30 -9.40
CA ASP A 204 -9.92 -18.15 -9.10
C ASP A 204 -8.62 -17.59 -9.70
N ARG A 205 -8.70 -17.02 -10.90
CA ARG A 205 -7.54 -16.45 -11.59
C ARG A 205 -7.12 -15.11 -11.01
N ILE A 206 -8.09 -14.24 -10.69
CA ILE A 206 -7.80 -12.93 -10.10
C ILE A 206 -7.25 -13.09 -8.69
N TYR A 207 -7.86 -13.94 -7.85
CA TYR A 207 -7.37 -14.15 -6.50
C TYR A 207 -5.96 -14.72 -6.45
N LEU A 208 -5.66 -15.70 -7.31
CA LEU A 208 -4.32 -16.26 -7.40
C LEU A 208 -3.29 -15.21 -7.84
N ASN A 209 -3.68 -14.31 -8.75
CA ASN A 209 -2.79 -13.24 -9.21
C ASN A 209 -2.57 -12.15 -8.17
N VAL A 210 -3.64 -11.74 -7.52
CA VAL A 210 -3.65 -10.57 -6.64
C VAL A 210 -3.04 -10.93 -5.28
N LEU A 211 -3.30 -12.12 -4.75
CA LEU A 211 -2.90 -12.47 -3.39
C LEU A 211 -1.74 -13.49 -3.34
N ASP A 212 -1.28 -13.98 -4.49
CA ASP A 212 -0.28 -15.06 -4.63
C ASP A 212 -0.58 -16.31 -3.75
N ARG A 213 -1.86 -16.52 -3.41
CA ARG A 213 -2.33 -17.61 -2.56
C ARG A 213 -3.75 -18.03 -2.92
N GLU A 214 -4.17 -19.20 -2.42
CA GLU A 214 -5.58 -19.58 -2.50
C GLU A 214 -6.43 -18.59 -1.71
N PRO A 215 -7.54 -18.11 -2.28
CA PRO A 215 -8.38 -17.12 -1.63
C PRO A 215 -8.94 -17.64 -0.30
N ASP A 216 -9.15 -16.72 0.64
CA ASP A 216 -10.02 -17.05 1.77
C ASP A 216 -11.41 -17.48 1.25
N ALA A 217 -11.90 -18.62 1.76
CA ALA A 217 -13.13 -19.23 1.27
C ALA A 217 -14.36 -18.33 1.46
N ALA A 218 -14.36 -17.46 2.49
CA ALA A 218 -15.46 -16.55 2.74
C ALA A 218 -15.41 -15.33 1.80
N GLY A 219 -14.22 -14.73 1.61
CA GLY A 219 -14.02 -13.61 0.69
C GLY A 219 -14.39 -13.96 -0.75
N ARG A 220 -13.91 -15.11 -1.26
CA ARG A 220 -14.26 -15.58 -2.60
C ARG A 220 -15.75 -15.84 -2.76
N GLN A 221 -16.39 -16.47 -1.77
CA GLN A 221 -17.81 -16.78 -1.85
C GLN A 221 -18.67 -15.52 -1.88
N PHE A 222 -18.27 -14.47 -1.14
CA PHE A 222 -18.93 -13.17 -1.17
C PHE A 222 -18.99 -12.57 -2.58
N TYR A 223 -17.85 -12.45 -3.28
CA TYR A 223 -17.84 -11.93 -4.65
C TYR A 223 -18.56 -12.84 -5.64
N LEU A 224 -18.46 -14.16 -5.45
CA LEU A 224 -19.14 -15.12 -6.32
C LEU A 224 -20.66 -14.97 -6.26
N ASP A 225 -21.22 -14.79 -5.05
CA ASP A 225 -22.65 -14.57 -4.85
C ASP A 225 -23.13 -13.27 -5.51
N LEU A 226 -22.34 -12.19 -5.39
CA LEU A 226 -22.65 -10.91 -6.02
C LEU A 226 -22.61 -10.98 -7.55
N LEU A 227 -21.61 -11.65 -8.12
CA LEU A 227 -21.48 -11.85 -9.57
C LEU A 227 -22.63 -12.72 -10.13
N ASN A 228 -22.95 -13.83 -9.45
CA ASN A 228 -24.02 -14.73 -9.88
C ASN A 228 -25.41 -14.10 -9.75
N ALA A 229 -25.59 -13.18 -8.81
CA ALA A 229 -26.79 -12.37 -8.68
C ALA A 229 -26.84 -11.16 -9.64
N GLY A 230 -25.78 -10.93 -10.43
CA GLY A 230 -25.67 -9.79 -11.34
C GLY A 230 -25.64 -8.43 -10.63
N ARG A 231 -25.20 -8.40 -9.37
CA ARG A 231 -25.17 -7.19 -8.52
C ARG A 231 -23.92 -6.37 -8.76
N ILE A 232 -22.85 -7.03 -9.19
CA ILE A 232 -21.58 -6.44 -9.59
C ILE A 232 -21.13 -7.07 -10.92
N SER A 233 -20.32 -6.37 -11.71
CA SER A 233 -19.62 -6.94 -12.86
C SER A 233 -18.28 -7.55 -12.44
N LYS A 234 -17.67 -8.34 -13.33
CA LYS A 234 -16.30 -8.84 -13.12
C LYS A 234 -15.28 -7.72 -12.95
N SER A 235 -15.48 -6.59 -13.63
CA SER A 235 -14.64 -5.40 -13.46
C SER A 235 -14.84 -4.70 -12.11
N ASP A 236 -16.05 -4.73 -11.53
CA ASP A 236 -16.25 -4.26 -10.16
C ASP A 236 -15.47 -5.18 -9.20
N ALA A 237 -15.62 -6.50 -9.34
CA ALA A 237 -14.91 -7.46 -8.50
C ALA A 237 -13.38 -7.35 -8.61
N LEU A 238 -12.83 -7.16 -9.82
CA LEU A 238 -11.39 -6.95 -10.02
C LEU A 238 -10.91 -5.69 -9.32
N ALA A 239 -11.60 -4.57 -9.51
CA ALA A 239 -11.24 -3.31 -8.88
C ALA A 239 -11.25 -3.43 -7.35
N ASP A 240 -12.33 -3.97 -6.77
CA ASP A 240 -12.48 -4.11 -5.33
C ASP A 240 -11.43 -5.07 -4.72
N ILE A 241 -11.14 -6.18 -5.39
CA ILE A 241 -10.10 -7.13 -4.94
C ILE A 241 -8.71 -6.51 -5.06
N ALA A 242 -8.44 -5.75 -6.12
CA ALA A 242 -7.15 -5.10 -6.35
C ALA A 242 -6.83 -4.05 -5.28
N ILE A 243 -7.80 -3.24 -4.87
CA ILE A 243 -7.59 -2.22 -3.83
C ILE A 243 -7.88 -2.73 -2.42
N SER A 244 -8.08 -4.04 -2.26
CA SER A 244 -8.36 -4.62 -0.95
C SER A 244 -7.15 -4.49 -0.02
N PRO A 245 -7.35 -4.39 1.31
CA PRO A 245 -6.24 -4.25 2.25
C PRO A 245 -5.21 -5.36 2.12
N GLU A 246 -5.70 -6.57 1.88
CA GLU A 246 -4.86 -7.74 1.71
C GLU A 246 -3.93 -7.61 0.52
N ASN A 247 -4.44 -7.13 -0.62
CA ASN A 247 -3.59 -6.89 -1.78
C ASN A 247 -2.67 -5.68 -1.57
N THR A 248 -3.14 -4.61 -0.94
CA THR A 248 -2.30 -3.45 -0.65
C THR A 248 -1.10 -3.85 0.21
N ALA A 249 -1.31 -4.70 1.23
CA ALA A 249 -0.23 -5.26 2.04
C ALA A 249 0.71 -6.16 1.23
N GLY A 250 0.16 -7.03 0.36
CA GLY A 250 0.93 -7.91 -0.51
C GLY A 250 1.71 -7.19 -1.62
N SER A 251 1.18 -6.07 -2.11
CA SER A 251 1.72 -5.26 -3.22
C SER A 251 2.69 -4.18 -2.74
N ARG A 252 3.19 -4.27 -1.50
CA ARG A 252 4.10 -3.29 -0.91
C ARG A 252 5.35 -3.02 -1.74
N GLU A 253 5.95 -4.04 -2.35
CA GLU A 253 7.18 -3.89 -3.15
C GLU A 253 6.92 -3.14 -4.45
N ILE A 254 5.74 -3.34 -5.04
CA ILE A 254 5.30 -2.64 -6.23
C ILE A 254 5.01 -1.17 -5.92
N LEU A 255 4.23 -0.91 -4.87
CA LEU A 255 3.93 0.45 -4.44
C LEU A 255 5.22 1.19 -4.06
N MET A 256 6.16 0.51 -3.41
CA MET A 256 7.50 1.02 -3.10
C MET A 256 8.28 1.37 -4.37
N SER A 257 8.38 0.46 -5.33
CA SER A 257 9.11 0.73 -6.58
C SER A 257 8.51 1.92 -7.33
N LEU A 258 7.19 2.05 -7.36
CA LEU A 258 6.51 3.17 -7.99
C LEU A 258 6.77 4.48 -7.26
N TYR A 259 6.75 4.44 -5.93
CA TYR A 259 7.04 5.59 -5.12
C TYR A 259 8.45 6.13 -5.36
N GLU A 260 9.46 5.24 -5.34
CA GLU A 260 10.86 5.58 -5.62
C GLU A 260 11.02 6.21 -7.01
N ASN A 261 10.39 5.62 -8.03
CA ASN A 261 10.42 6.15 -9.39
C ASN A 261 9.66 7.50 -9.52
N SER A 262 8.79 7.84 -8.56
CA SER A 262 8.07 9.12 -8.52
C SER A 262 8.79 10.23 -7.75
N GLU A 263 10.00 9.99 -7.25
CA GLU A 263 10.72 10.91 -6.34
C GLU A 263 9.89 11.29 -5.09
N GLY A 264 8.99 10.39 -4.65
CA GLY A 264 8.15 10.59 -3.47
C GLY A 264 6.88 11.42 -3.67
N GLU A 265 6.63 11.90 -4.88
CA GLU A 265 5.50 12.82 -5.15
C GLU A 265 4.22 12.07 -5.56
N TRP A 266 4.29 10.78 -5.91
CA TRP A 266 3.22 10.00 -6.59
C TRP A 266 2.63 10.67 -7.84
N SER A 267 3.13 11.84 -8.20
CA SER A 267 2.91 12.58 -9.43
C SER A 267 4.01 12.18 -10.39
N PHE A 268 3.67 11.33 -11.33
CA PHE A 268 4.55 10.99 -12.43
C PHE A 268 4.57 12.08 -13.51
N VAL A 269 4.03 13.26 -13.21
CA VAL A 269 4.03 14.43 -14.10
C VAL A 269 4.75 15.57 -13.38
N ARG A 270 5.87 16.01 -13.94
CA ARG A 270 6.51 17.26 -13.52
C ARG A 270 5.61 18.45 -13.90
N ASP A 271 5.76 19.58 -13.22
CA ASP A 271 5.05 20.85 -13.54
C ASP A 271 5.16 21.27 -15.02
N ASP A 272 6.10 20.73 -15.78
CA ASP A 272 6.31 20.95 -17.21
C ASP A 272 5.58 19.97 -18.15
N GLY A 273 4.81 19.02 -17.60
CA GLY A 273 4.02 18.04 -18.35
C GLY A 273 4.80 16.83 -18.85
N MET A 274 6.05 16.62 -18.40
CA MET A 274 6.85 15.44 -18.73
C MET A 274 6.69 14.33 -17.69
N ALA A 275 6.72 13.08 -18.16
CA ALA A 275 6.75 11.91 -17.30
C ALA A 275 8.03 11.88 -16.44
N VAL A 276 7.91 11.61 -15.14
CA VAL A 276 9.05 11.23 -14.28
C VAL A 276 9.50 9.83 -14.75
N ALA A 277 10.82 9.67 -14.93
CA ALA A 277 11.43 8.54 -15.62
C ALA A 277 11.88 7.45 -14.66
#